data_AF-A0A2T5E034-F1
#
_entry.id   AF-A0A2T5E034-F1
#
_cell.length_a   1.000
_cell.length_b   1.000
_cell.length_c   1.000
_cell.angle_alpha   90.00
_cell.angle_beta   90.00
_cell.angle_gamma   90.00
#
_symmetry.space_group_name_H-M   'P 1'
#
loop_
_entity.id
_entity.type
_entity.pdbx_description
1 polymer ?
#
loop_
_entity_poly.entity_id
_entity_poly.type
_entity_poly.pdbx_seq_one_letter_code
_entity_poly.pdbx_strand_id
1 'polypeptide(L)'
;MFEFHIKRTKFLLVLQGIAVIGVSLMLFTVPSQISQFLFTDFLFVLLPIFLIFSLNIASFYGLVKKRLWSLKLIMGLYFIQLIGIETSDFSFELSVGVELPISVTFNELTLTLNILAALVLWVSYTSLNFLKQG
;
A
#
# COMPACT_ATOMS: atom_id res chain seq x y z
N MET A 1 -0.17 16.75 -20.31
CA MET A 1 -0.93 16.63 -19.03
C MET A 1 -0.07 16.17 -17.85
N PHE A 2 0.66 15.04 -17.94
CA PHE A 2 1.63 14.61 -16.89
C PHE A 2 3.03 15.27 -17.00
N GLU A 3 3.30 16.06 -18.04
CA GLU A 3 4.62 16.69 -18.27
C GLU A 3 5.00 17.73 -17.20
N PHE A 4 4.03 18.42 -16.60
CA PHE A 4 4.28 19.33 -15.46
C PHE A 4 4.33 18.60 -14.10
N HIS A 5 4.14 17.27 -14.08
CA HIS A 5 4.08 16.46 -12.85
C HIS A 5 5.19 15.42 -12.74
N ILE A 6 6.22 15.53 -13.57
CA ILE A 6 7.35 14.61 -13.64
C ILE A 6 7.89 14.22 -12.26
N LYS A 7 8.04 15.18 -11.32
CA LYS A 7 8.56 14.88 -9.98
C LYS A 7 7.58 14.08 -9.10
N ARG A 8 6.29 14.47 -9.04
CA ARG A 8 5.27 13.79 -8.23
C ARG A 8 4.94 12.40 -8.77
N THR A 9 4.85 12.27 -10.09
CA THR A 9 4.59 10.99 -10.74
C THR A 9 5.79 10.05 -10.65
N LYS A 10 7.01 10.57 -10.76
CA LYS A 10 8.22 9.77 -10.47
C LYS A 10 8.27 9.30 -9.02
N PHE A 11 7.92 10.17 -8.07
CA PHE A 11 7.82 9.79 -6.66
C PHE A 11 6.82 8.64 -6.45
N LEU A 12 5.58 8.79 -6.95
CA LEU A 12 4.56 7.74 -6.87
C LEU A 12 4.98 6.45 -7.60
N LEU A 13 5.67 6.56 -8.75
CA LEU A 13 6.19 5.40 -9.48
C LEU A 13 7.24 4.64 -8.69
N VAL A 14 8.21 5.34 -8.09
CA VAL A 14 9.24 4.72 -7.25
C VAL A 14 8.59 4.02 -6.06
N LEU A 15 7.65 4.71 -5.40
CA LEU A 15 6.95 4.14 -4.25
C LEU A 15 6.17 2.89 -4.60
N GLN A 16 5.42 2.91 -5.72
CA GLN A 16 4.66 1.75 -6.15
C GLN A 16 5.54 0.62 -6.68
N GLY A 17 6.71 0.94 -7.23
CA GLY A 17 7.74 -0.04 -7.55
C GLY A 17 8.26 -0.75 -6.28
N ILE A 18 8.55 0.01 -5.23
CA ILE A 18 8.97 -0.54 -3.93
C ILE A 18 7.85 -1.42 -3.34
N ALA A 19 6.60 -0.96 -3.38
CA ALA A 19 5.46 -1.74 -2.92
C ALA A 19 5.30 -3.06 -3.68
N VAL A 20 5.41 -3.06 -5.01
CA VAL A 20 5.38 -4.29 -5.82
C VAL A 20 6.50 -5.25 -5.43
N ILE A 21 7.73 -4.74 -5.23
CA ILE A 21 8.87 -5.57 -4.81
C ILE A 21 8.60 -6.16 -3.42
N GLY A 22 8.13 -5.35 -2.47
CA GLY A 22 7.80 -5.80 -1.12
C GLY A 22 6.75 -6.91 -1.11
N VAL A 23 5.66 -6.74 -1.89
CA VAL A 23 4.60 -7.76 -1.95
C VAL A 23 5.10 -9.02 -2.66
N SER A 24 5.98 -8.88 -3.66
CA SER A 24 6.62 -10.02 -4.32
C SER A 24 7.46 -10.84 -3.35
N LEU A 25 8.19 -10.17 -2.45
CA LEU A 25 8.96 -10.85 -1.40
C LEU A 25 8.03 -11.58 -0.42
N MET A 26 6.93 -10.94 0.02
CA MET A 26 5.92 -11.61 0.86
C MET A 26 5.31 -12.83 0.18
N LEU A 27 4.99 -12.75 -1.12
CA LEU A 27 4.51 -13.88 -1.92
C LEU A 27 5.52 -15.03 -2.01
N PHE A 28 6.81 -14.76 -1.82
CA PHE A 28 7.85 -15.78 -1.79
C PHE A 28 8.08 -16.35 -0.38
N THR A 29 7.99 -15.52 0.66
CA THR A 29 8.22 -15.93 2.05
C THR A 29 7.04 -16.64 2.68
N VAL A 30 5.79 -16.32 2.30
CA VAL A 30 4.61 -16.96 2.88
C VAL A 30 4.53 -18.45 2.50
N PRO A 31 4.72 -18.86 1.22
CA PRO A 31 4.77 -20.27 0.86
C PRO A 31 5.91 -21.07 1.51
N SER A 32 7.03 -20.44 1.89
CA SER A 32 8.10 -21.15 2.59
C SER A 32 7.73 -21.57 4.02
N GLN A 33 6.63 -21.03 4.56
CA GLN A 33 6.06 -21.39 5.86
C GLN A 33 4.90 -22.39 5.76
N ILE A 34 4.71 -23.04 4.60
CA ILE A 34 3.65 -24.04 4.36
C ILE A 34 3.59 -25.14 5.44
N SER A 35 4.73 -25.49 6.06
CA SER A 35 4.78 -26.51 7.11
C SER A 35 4.19 -26.08 8.46
N GLN A 36 3.91 -24.78 8.65
CA GLN A 36 3.42 -24.21 9.90
C GLN A 36 1.91 -23.94 9.91
N PHE A 37 1.25 -24.00 8.74
CA PHE A 37 -0.17 -23.68 8.60
C PHE A 37 -0.96 -24.89 8.09
N LEU A 38 -2.20 -25.04 8.58
CA LEU A 38 -3.18 -25.87 7.89
C LEU A 38 -3.46 -25.25 6.51
N PHE A 39 -3.68 -26.09 5.50
CA PHE A 39 -3.84 -25.66 4.11
C PHE A 39 -4.92 -24.56 3.94
N THR A 40 -6.00 -24.62 4.74
CA THR A 40 -7.08 -23.63 4.71
C THR A 40 -6.63 -22.27 5.25
N ASP A 41 -5.89 -22.24 6.36
CA ASP A 41 -5.36 -21.00 6.96
C ASP A 41 -4.33 -20.34 6.03
N PHE A 42 -3.51 -21.17 5.38
CA PHE A 42 -2.58 -20.71 4.35
C PHE A 42 -3.29 -19.99 3.20
N LEU A 43 -4.42 -20.51 2.70
CA LEU A 43 -5.22 -19.85 1.66
C LEU A 43 -5.84 -18.53 2.13
N PHE A 44 -6.30 -18.45 3.38
CA PHE A 44 -6.85 -17.21 3.96
C PHE A 44 -5.80 -16.09 4.05
N VAL A 45 -4.53 -16.44 4.21
CA VAL A 45 -3.42 -15.47 4.19
C VAL A 45 -2.98 -15.14 2.76
N LEU A 46 -2.88 -16.13 1.88
CA LEU A 46 -2.34 -15.95 0.53
C LEU A 46 -3.28 -15.12 -0.37
N LEU A 47 -4.60 -15.32 -0.25
CA LEU A 47 -5.61 -14.67 -1.10
C LEU A 47 -5.61 -13.13 -0.99
N PRO A 48 -5.64 -12.52 0.21
CA PRO A 48 -5.51 -11.07 0.34
C PRO A 48 -4.16 -10.57 -0.18
N ILE A 49 -3.06 -11.30 0.03
CA ILE A 49 -1.72 -10.94 -0.49
C ILE A 49 -1.73 -10.88 -2.03
N PHE A 50 -2.31 -11.87 -2.70
CA PHE A 50 -2.45 -11.88 -4.16
C PHE A 50 -3.31 -10.73 -4.68
N LEU A 51 -4.37 -10.39 -3.95
CA LEU A 51 -5.24 -9.26 -4.30
C LEU A 51 -4.47 -7.94 -4.18
N ILE A 52 -3.74 -7.74 -3.08
CA ILE A 52 -2.90 -6.56 -2.86
C ILE A 52 -1.80 -6.47 -3.92
N PHE A 53 -1.18 -7.60 -4.29
CA PHE A 53 -0.18 -7.67 -5.35
C PHE A 53 -0.74 -7.20 -6.69
N SER A 54 -1.90 -7.74 -7.07
CA SER A 54 -2.58 -7.42 -8.33
C SER A 54 -2.96 -5.94 -8.39
N LEU A 55 -3.47 -5.38 -7.29
CA LEU A 55 -3.79 -3.95 -7.19
C LEU A 55 -2.54 -3.07 -7.27
N ASN A 56 -1.43 -3.47 -6.65
CA ASN A 56 -0.16 -2.74 -6.74
C ASN A 56 0.40 -2.73 -8.17
N ILE A 57 0.38 -3.88 -8.86
CA ILE A 57 0.79 -3.97 -10.27
C ILE A 57 -0.12 -3.12 -11.15
N ALA A 58 -1.44 -3.22 -10.99
CA ALA A 58 -2.39 -2.44 -11.77
C ALA A 58 -2.17 -0.93 -11.57
N SER A 59 -1.92 -0.51 -10.34
CA SER A 59 -1.60 0.88 -9.98
C SER A 59 -0.30 1.35 -10.62
N PHE A 60 0.76 0.55 -10.54
CA PHE A 60 2.05 0.84 -11.17
C PHE A 60 1.94 0.95 -12.69
N TYR A 61 1.28 -0.02 -13.33
CA TYR A 61 1.03 -0.01 -14.77
C TYR A 61 0.20 1.21 -15.19
N GLY A 62 -0.85 1.53 -14.43
CA GLY A 62 -1.69 2.69 -14.68
C GLY A 62 -0.93 4.02 -14.55
N LEU A 63 0.01 4.13 -13.60
CA LEU A 63 0.92 5.28 -13.46
C LEU A 63 1.85 5.40 -14.68
N VAL A 64 2.46 4.29 -15.12
CA VAL A 64 3.32 4.26 -16.32
C VAL A 64 2.54 4.71 -17.56
N LYS A 65 1.29 4.24 -17.69
CA LYS A 65 0.37 4.64 -18.75
C LYS A 65 -0.31 6.00 -18.52
N LYS A 66 0.08 6.75 -17.47
CA LYS A 66 -0.44 8.10 -17.16
C LYS A 66 -1.97 8.14 -17.06
N ARG A 67 -2.59 7.08 -16.51
CA ARG A 67 -4.05 6.95 -16.38
C ARG A 67 -4.54 7.46 -15.03
N LEU A 68 -5.62 8.25 -15.03
CA LEU A 68 -6.21 8.83 -13.81
C LEU A 68 -6.74 7.79 -12.81
N TRP A 69 -7.20 6.63 -13.28
CA TRP A 69 -7.70 5.57 -12.40
C TRP A 69 -6.61 5.00 -11.48
N SER A 70 -5.33 5.09 -11.88
CA SER A 70 -4.21 4.65 -11.04
C SER A 70 -4.10 5.44 -9.75
N LEU A 71 -4.29 6.77 -9.82
CA LEU A 71 -4.27 7.63 -8.63
C LEU A 71 -5.39 7.30 -7.66
N LYS A 72 -6.57 6.93 -8.18
CA LYS A 72 -7.70 6.49 -7.34
C LYS A 72 -7.40 5.17 -6.63
N LEU A 73 -6.78 4.21 -7.32
CA LEU A 73 -6.38 2.94 -6.71
C LEU A 73 -5.28 3.11 -5.67
N ILE A 74 -4.28 3.95 -5.96
CA ILE A 74 -3.23 4.30 -4.98
C ILE A 74 -3.87 4.92 -3.75
N MET A 75 -4.79 5.87 -3.91
CA MET A 75 -5.52 6.41 -2.76
C MET A 75 -6.25 5.32 -1.98
N GLY A 76 -6.96 4.40 -2.65
CA GLY A 76 -7.64 3.30 -1.96
C GLY A 76 -6.69 2.40 -1.18
N LEU A 77 -5.57 1.99 -1.78
CA LEU A 77 -4.55 1.16 -1.15
C LEU A 77 -3.95 1.83 0.08
N TYR A 78 -3.49 3.08 -0.05
CA TYR A 78 -2.86 3.79 1.06
C TYR A 78 -3.87 4.29 2.11
N PHE A 79 -5.17 4.37 1.79
CA PHE A 79 -6.20 4.64 2.77
C PHE A 79 -6.37 3.48 3.76
N ILE A 80 -6.31 2.24 3.25
CA ILE A 80 -6.34 1.04 4.10
C ILE A 80 -5.07 0.97 4.98
N GLN A 81 -3.94 1.45 4.46
CA GLN A 81 -2.65 1.48 5.17
C GLN A 81 -2.46 2.68 6.10
N LEU A 82 -3.43 3.62 6.16
CA LEU A 82 -3.30 4.86 6.92
C LEU A 82 -3.27 4.57 8.43
N ILE A 83 -4.09 3.62 8.88
CA ILE A 83 -4.33 3.31 10.28
C ILE A 83 -3.97 1.84 10.50
N GLY A 84 -2.94 1.60 11.29
CA GLY A 84 -2.69 0.30 11.90
C GLY A 84 -3.26 0.27 13.31
N ILE A 85 -3.82 -0.88 13.67
CA ILE A 85 -4.29 -1.15 15.02
C ILE A 85 -3.50 -2.36 15.49
N GLU A 86 -2.73 -2.19 16.56
CA GLU A 86 -2.07 -3.29 17.25
C GLU A 86 -2.68 -3.44 18.64
N THR A 87 -3.13 -4.65 18.95
CA THR A 87 -3.49 -5.12 20.28
C THR A 87 -2.62 -6.32 20.63
N SER A 88 -2.65 -6.75 21.90
CA SER A 88 -1.89 -7.92 22.39
C SER A 88 -2.14 -9.22 21.60
N ASP A 89 -3.32 -9.37 21.00
CA ASP A 89 -3.74 -10.58 20.29
C ASP A 89 -3.87 -10.37 18.76
N PHE A 90 -3.84 -9.13 18.28
CA PHE A 90 -4.11 -8.79 16.89
C PHE A 90 -3.30 -7.57 16.43
N SER A 91 -2.34 -7.79 15.54
CA SER A 91 -1.62 -6.72 14.84
C SER A 91 -2.05 -6.69 13.37
N PHE A 92 -2.74 -5.62 12.96
CA PHE A 92 -3.03 -5.36 11.54
C PHE A 92 -2.10 -4.27 11.02
N GLU A 93 -0.95 -4.67 10.50
CA GLU A 93 -0.05 -3.81 9.74
C GLU A 93 0.05 -4.33 8.31
N LEU A 94 -0.84 -3.86 7.45
CA LEU A 94 -0.79 -4.18 6.03
C LEU A 94 0.15 -3.24 5.28
N SER A 95 1.33 -3.01 5.84
CA SER A 95 2.31 -2.22 5.14
C SER A 95 3.17 -3.10 4.27
N VAL A 96 3.26 -2.68 3.01
CA VAL A 96 4.23 -3.22 2.10
C VAL A 96 4.99 -2.06 1.49
N GLY A 97 6.10 -1.68 2.13
CA GLY A 97 6.93 -0.54 1.74
C GLY A 97 7.75 0.05 2.90
N VAL A 98 8.15 1.31 2.75
CA VAL A 98 8.79 2.10 3.82
C VAL A 98 7.71 2.57 4.77
N GLU A 99 7.81 2.22 6.05
CA GLU A 99 6.88 2.72 7.06
C GLU A 99 7.51 3.86 7.83
N LEU A 100 6.74 4.91 8.00
CA LEU A 100 7.02 5.95 8.98
C LEU A 100 5.82 5.98 9.93
N PRO A 101 5.68 4.97 10.81
CA PRO A 101 4.56 4.92 11.73
C PRO A 101 4.80 5.88 12.89
N ILE A 102 3.77 6.64 13.26
CA ILE A 102 3.67 7.26 14.59
C ILE A 102 2.73 6.38 15.39
N SER A 103 3.21 5.77 16.46
CA SER A 103 2.39 4.97 17.36
C SER A 103 2.05 5.72 18.63
N VAL A 104 0.81 5.54 19.11
CA VAL A 104 0.37 6.01 20.42
C VAL A 104 -0.31 4.86 21.14
N THR A 105 0.15 4.55 22.35
CA THR A 105 -0.34 3.44 23.18
C THR A 105 -1.28 3.92 24.27
N PHE A 106 -2.46 3.31 24.37
CA PHE A 106 -3.43 3.51 25.44
C PHE A 106 -3.92 2.16 25.96
N ASN A 107 -3.67 1.83 27.24
CA ASN A 107 -4.21 0.63 27.90
C ASN A 107 -4.22 -0.62 26.99
N GLU A 108 -3.04 -1.02 26.48
CA GLU A 108 -2.83 -2.20 25.61
C GLU A 108 -3.25 -2.08 24.14
N LEU A 109 -3.82 -0.94 23.74
CA LEU A 109 -4.14 -0.63 22.35
C LEU A 109 -3.12 0.36 21.79
N THR A 110 -2.34 -0.07 20.79
CA THR A 110 -1.45 0.79 20.01
C THR A 110 -2.17 1.21 18.73
N LEU A 111 -2.37 2.52 18.57
CA LEU A 111 -2.77 3.08 17.29
C LEU A 111 -1.52 3.51 16.54
N THR A 112 -1.28 2.94 15.35
CA THR A 112 -0.19 3.37 14.46
C THR A 112 -0.77 4.17 13.30
N LEU A 113 -0.20 5.35 13.04
CA LEU A 113 -0.55 6.18 11.89
C LEU A 113 0.63 6.21 10.93
N ASN A 114 0.39 5.77 9.70
CA ASN A 114 1.43 5.73 8.68
C ASN A 114 1.55 7.11 7.98
N ILE A 115 2.58 7.88 8.35
CA ILE A 115 2.84 9.21 7.79
C ILE A 115 3.08 9.13 6.28
N LEU A 116 3.76 8.08 5.81
CA LEU A 116 4.01 7.90 4.39
C LEU A 116 2.69 7.71 3.64
N ALA A 117 1.77 6.91 4.19
CA ALA A 117 0.44 6.74 3.60
C ALA A 117 -0.34 8.05 3.53
N ALA A 118 -0.30 8.87 4.58
CA ALA A 118 -0.90 10.21 4.58
C ALA A 118 -0.29 11.12 3.49
N LEU A 119 1.03 11.10 3.33
CA LEU A 119 1.73 11.88 2.31
C LEU A 119 1.36 11.40 0.89
N VAL A 120 1.27 10.10 0.67
CA VAL A 120 0.87 9.51 -0.62
C VAL A 120 -0.56 9.85 -0.97
N LEU A 121 -1.48 9.80 0.00
CA LEU A 121 -2.86 10.24 -0.17
C LEU A 121 -2.92 11.72 -0.56
N TRP A 122 -2.17 12.57 0.15
CA TRP A 122 -2.11 14.00 -0.16
C TRP A 122 -1.55 14.28 -1.57
N VAL A 123 -0.44 13.63 -1.94
CA VAL A 123 0.16 13.77 -3.28
C VAL A 123 -0.79 13.26 -4.36
N SER A 124 -1.43 12.11 -4.14
CA SER A 124 -2.37 11.53 -5.10
C SER A 124 -3.64 12.36 -5.26
N TYR A 125 -4.20 12.86 -4.16
CA TYR A 125 -5.37 13.74 -4.16
C TYR A 125 -5.09 15.07 -4.87
N THR A 126 -3.98 15.74 -4.51
CA THR A 126 -3.60 16.99 -5.16
C THR A 126 -3.36 16.78 -6.65
N SER A 127 -2.60 15.74 -7.05
CA SER A 127 -2.41 15.40 -8.46
C SER A 127 -3.71 15.12 -9.20
N LEU A 128 -4.67 14.45 -8.58
CA LEU A 128 -5.97 14.17 -9.20
C LEU A 128 -6.84 15.44 -9.34
N ASN A 129 -6.79 16.35 -8.37
CA ASN A 129 -7.55 17.60 -8.42
C ASN A 129 -7.00 18.55 -9.50
N PHE A 130 -5.68 18.65 -9.62
CA PHE A 130 -5.03 19.42 -10.69
C PHE A 130 -5.33 18.87 -12.09
N LEU A 131 -5.37 17.54 -12.25
CA LEU A 131 -5.69 16.90 -13.53
C LEU A 131 -7.18 16.96 -13.90
N LYS A 132 -8.07 17.32 -12.99
CA LYS A 132 -9.50 17.57 -13.30
C LYS A 132 -9.78 19.00 -13.74
N GLN A 133 -8.87 19.93 -13.44
CA GLN A 133 -9.04 21.37 -13.69
C GLN A 133 -8.38 21.86 -14.99
N GLY A 134 -7.58 21.02 -15.65
CA GLY A 134 -6.99 21.29 -16.98
C GLY A 134 -7.48 20.29 -18.01
#